data_AF-A0AAW2Q114-F1
#
_entry.id   AF-A0AAW2Q114-F1
#
_cell.length_a   1.000
_cell.length_b   1.000
_cell.length_c   1.000
_cell.angle_alpha   90.00
_cell.angle_beta   90.00
_cell.angle_gamma   90.00
#
_symmetry.space_group_name_H-M   'P 1'
#
loop_
_entity.id
_entity.type
_entity.pdbx_description
1 polymer ?
#
loop_
_entity_poly.entity_id
_entity_poly.type
_entity_poly.pdbx_seq_one_letter_code
_entity_poly.pdbx_strand_id
1 'polypeptide(L)'
;MITRSNWTNTHPNIALNPDFYPYFKDCIRALDGTLVPAWVPRIDQNRYRLRKGRIAQNVLAICEFDMNFTYVYAGCKGSAADARVLDDAISQDRAFSFPPPGKYYLVDSEFANYQCFLVPYRGTRYHLAEYMG
;
A
#
# COMPACT_ATOMS: atom_id res chain seq x y z
N MET A 1 1.13 4.59 19.21
CA MET A 1 -0.34 4.67 19.11
C MET A 1 -0.64 5.25 17.73
N ILE A 2 -1.29 4.51 16.83
CA ILE A 2 -1.64 5.02 15.51
C ILE A 2 -2.79 6.01 15.71
N THR A 3 -2.54 7.30 15.51
CA THR A 3 -3.56 8.36 15.65
C THR A 3 -4.46 8.40 14.43
N ARG A 4 -5.77 8.67 14.61
CA ARG A 4 -6.68 8.91 13.49
C ARG A 4 -6.40 10.28 12.88
N SER A 5 -5.83 10.30 11.67
CA SER A 5 -5.65 11.53 10.89
C SER A 5 -7.01 12.19 10.60
N ASN A 6 -7.08 13.53 10.60
CA ASN A 6 -8.30 14.27 10.28
C ASN A 6 -8.46 14.35 8.75
N TRP A 7 -9.43 13.63 8.19
CA TRP A 7 -9.58 13.41 6.73
C TRP A 7 -10.46 14.44 6.02
N THR A 8 -10.72 15.60 6.63
CA THR A 8 -11.66 16.59 6.09
C THR A 8 -11.09 17.35 4.88
N ASN A 9 -9.78 17.61 4.86
CA ASN A 9 -9.12 18.38 3.81
C ASN A 9 -8.03 17.56 3.09
N THR A 10 -7.68 17.97 1.86
CA THR A 10 -6.51 17.44 1.16
C THR A 10 -5.24 17.72 1.96
N HIS A 11 -4.33 16.75 2.04
CA HIS A 11 -3.09 16.88 2.80
C HIS A 11 -2.25 18.09 2.32
N PRO A 12 -1.61 18.88 3.20
CA PRO A 12 -0.79 20.02 2.79
C PRO A 12 0.29 19.67 1.75
N ASN A 13 0.95 18.51 1.89
CA ASN A 13 1.95 18.04 0.93
C ASN A 13 1.41 17.88 -0.50
N ILE A 14 0.10 17.64 -0.66
CA ILE A 14 -0.56 17.66 -1.97
C ILE A 14 -1.04 19.08 -2.29
N ALA A 15 -1.80 19.69 -1.39
CA ALA A 15 -2.52 20.94 -1.66
C ALA A 15 -1.60 22.13 -1.96
N LEU A 16 -0.38 22.13 -1.39
CA LEU A 16 0.60 23.19 -1.58
C LEU A 16 1.57 22.92 -2.74
N ASN A 17 1.58 21.72 -3.32
CA ASN A 17 2.49 21.35 -4.39
C ASN A 17 1.76 21.39 -5.75
N PRO A 18 2.16 22.29 -6.69
CA PRO A 18 1.54 22.39 -8.00
C PRO A 18 1.74 21.14 -8.89
N ASP A 19 2.75 20.31 -8.62
CA ASP A 19 2.97 19.05 -9.34
C ASP A 19 1.97 17.96 -8.90
N PHE A 20 1.40 18.09 -7.70
CA PHE A 20 0.45 17.13 -7.14
C PHE A 20 -0.99 17.60 -7.19
N TYR A 21 -1.26 18.89 -6.99
CA TYR A 21 -2.61 19.46 -7.05
C TYR A 21 -2.91 20.00 -8.46
N PRO A 22 -4.07 19.69 -9.06
CA PRO A 22 -5.25 19.02 -8.48
C PRO A 22 -5.27 17.50 -8.66
N TYR A 23 -4.25 16.90 -9.29
CA TYR A 23 -4.26 15.50 -9.75
C TYR A 23 -4.47 14.48 -8.62
N PHE A 24 -3.85 14.69 -7.46
CA PHE A 24 -3.97 13.83 -6.29
C PHE A 24 -4.90 14.42 -5.21
N LYS A 25 -5.77 15.36 -5.58
CA LYS A 25 -6.80 15.86 -4.65
C LYS A 25 -7.57 14.66 -4.08
N ASP A 26 -7.86 14.73 -2.78
CA ASP A 26 -8.59 13.69 -2.03
C ASP A 26 -7.88 12.35 -1.81
N CYS A 27 -6.64 12.17 -2.29
CA CYS A 27 -5.78 11.09 -1.83
C CYS A 27 -5.42 11.30 -0.36
N ILE A 28 -5.57 10.27 0.47
CA ILE A 28 -5.25 10.36 1.90
C ILE A 28 -4.04 9.53 2.30
N ARG A 29 -3.76 8.42 1.62
CA ARG A 29 -2.67 7.48 1.93
C ARG A 29 -2.25 6.68 0.70
N ALA A 30 -1.08 6.06 0.78
CA ALA A 30 -0.60 5.07 -0.17
C ALA A 30 -0.60 3.68 0.49
N LEU A 31 -0.88 2.65 -0.29
CA LEU A 31 -0.86 1.25 0.11
C LEU A 31 0.02 0.46 -0.83
N ASP A 32 0.91 -0.34 -0.26
CA ASP A 32 1.86 -1.15 -1.03
C ASP A 32 2.17 -2.47 -0.33
N GLY A 33 2.48 -3.49 -1.13
CA GLY A 33 3.00 -4.77 -0.68
C GLY A 33 4.52 -4.74 -0.68
N THR A 34 5.14 -5.28 0.38
CA THR A 34 6.60 -5.36 0.45
C THR A 34 7.08 -6.69 0.98
N LEU A 35 8.11 -7.24 0.33
CA LEU A 35 8.71 -8.52 0.73
C LEU A 35 9.78 -8.28 1.80
N VAL A 36 9.46 -8.67 3.03
CA VAL A 36 10.37 -8.59 4.18
C VAL A 36 10.98 -9.97 4.43
N PRO A 37 12.31 -10.10 4.67
CA PRO A 37 12.91 -11.36 5.07
C PRO A 37 12.17 -11.99 6.25
N ALA A 38 11.92 -13.30 6.18
CA ALA A 38 11.23 -14.04 7.22
C ALA A 38 12.10 -15.17 7.74
N TRP A 39 12.07 -15.39 9.06
CA TRP A 39 12.68 -16.54 9.69
C TRP A 39 11.58 -17.49 10.15
N VAL A 40 11.45 -18.64 9.47
CA VAL A 40 10.40 -19.62 9.72
C VAL A 40 10.99 -21.03 9.84
N PRO A 41 10.33 -21.94 10.60
CA PRO A 41 10.74 -23.34 10.68
C PRO A 41 10.85 -24.00 9.31
N ARG A 42 11.78 -24.97 9.18
CA ARG A 42 12.07 -25.65 7.90
C ARG A 42 10.84 -26.27 7.25
N ILE A 43 9.88 -26.75 8.05
CA ILE A 43 8.62 -27.34 7.57
C ILE A 43 7.72 -26.33 6.85
N ASP A 44 7.81 -25.04 7.21
CA ASP A 44 7.00 -23.96 6.62
C ASP A 44 7.73 -23.17 5.55
N GLN A 45 9.05 -23.30 5.43
CA GLN A 45 9.87 -22.53 4.49
C GLN A 45 9.38 -22.58 3.04
N ASN A 46 8.78 -23.70 2.61
CA ASN A 46 8.25 -23.82 1.24
C ASN A 46 7.16 -22.77 0.95
N ARG A 47 6.36 -22.39 1.94
CA ARG A 47 5.29 -21.39 1.80
C ARG A 47 5.84 -19.96 1.74
N TYR A 48 6.99 -19.70 2.35
CA TYR A 48 7.63 -18.39 2.42
C TYR A 48 8.73 -18.22 1.36
N ARG A 49 8.93 -19.24 0.51
CA ARG A 49 9.98 -19.24 -0.50
C ARG A 49 9.54 -18.44 -1.72
N LEU A 50 10.31 -17.41 -2.04
CA LEU A 50 10.17 -16.62 -3.26
C LEU A 50 10.70 -17.37 -4.48
N ARG A 51 10.33 -16.89 -5.68
CA ARG A 51 10.85 -17.40 -6.97
C ARG A 51 12.39 -17.43 -7.02
N LYS A 52 13.05 -16.48 -6.36
CA LYS A 52 14.52 -16.39 -6.28
C LYS A 52 15.15 -17.21 -5.14
N GLY A 53 14.40 -18.12 -4.52
CA GLY A 53 14.89 -19.03 -3.47
C GLY A 53 15.04 -18.41 -2.07
N ARG A 54 14.84 -17.09 -1.92
CA ARG A 54 14.88 -16.40 -0.62
C ARG A 54 13.61 -16.70 0.18
N ILE A 55 13.73 -16.72 1.51
CA ILE A 55 12.60 -16.84 2.43
C ILE A 55 12.16 -15.44 2.84
N ALA A 56 10.90 -15.10 2.57
CA ALA A 56 10.32 -13.81 2.88
C ALA A 56 8.83 -13.95 3.23
N GLN A 57 8.31 -12.95 3.91
CA GLN A 57 6.88 -12.73 4.06
C GLN A 57 6.47 -11.51 3.26
N ASN A 58 5.24 -11.52 2.78
CA ASN A 58 4.64 -10.35 2.19
C ASN A 58 4.01 -9.52 3.32
N VAL A 59 4.35 -8.24 3.39
CA VAL A 59 3.81 -7.29 4.37
C VAL A 59 3.09 -6.22 3.58
N LEU A 60 1.81 -6.04 3.87
CA LEU A 60 1.02 -4.95 3.32
C LEU A 60 1.06 -3.79 4.29
N ALA A 61 1.35 -2.59 3.80
CA ALA A 61 1.42 -1.39 4.63
C ALA A 61 0.61 -0.26 4.01
N ILE A 62 0.00 0.57 4.87
CA ILE A 62 -0.63 1.83 4.47
C ILE A 62 0.13 2.97 5.14
N CYS A 63 0.58 3.93 4.34
CA CYS A 63 1.39 5.06 4.75
C CYS A 63 0.69 6.39 4.41
N GLU A 64 0.68 7.35 5.33
CA GLU A 64 0.23 8.71 5.04
C GLU A 64 1.38 9.60 4.52
N PHE A 65 1.07 10.81 4.06
CA PHE A 65 2.03 11.70 3.40
C PHE A 65 3.16 12.23 4.29
N ASP A 66 3.04 12.10 5.61
CA ASP A 66 4.11 12.38 6.57
C ASP A 66 5.02 11.15 6.83
N MET A 67 4.93 10.12 5.97
CA MET A 67 5.70 8.89 6.03
C MET A 67 5.44 8.02 7.27
N ASN A 68 4.29 8.22 7.93
CA ASN A 68 3.87 7.38 9.04
C ASN A 68 3.06 6.17 8.55
N PHE A 69 3.43 4.99 9.03
CA PHE A 69 2.61 3.80 8.88
C PHE A 69 1.34 3.91 9.73
N THR A 70 0.20 3.82 9.05
CA THR A 70 -1.14 3.89 9.66
C THR A 70 -1.81 2.52 9.72
N TYR A 71 -1.28 1.55 8.99
CA TYR A 71 -1.70 0.16 9.02
C TYR A 71 -0.55 -0.73 8.54
N VAL A 72 -0.37 -1.89 9.17
CA VAL A 72 0.59 -2.92 8.74
C VAL A 72 -0.05 -4.29 8.94
N TYR A 73 -0.11 -5.08 7.88
CA TYR A 73 -0.55 -6.47 7.89
C TYR A 73 0.63 -7.37 7.53
N ALA A 74 1.05 -8.21 8.47
CA ALA A 74 2.23 -9.06 8.36
C ALA A 74 1.86 -10.53 8.58
N GLY A 75 2.83 -11.43 8.37
CA GLY A 75 2.64 -12.87 8.52
C GLY A 75 2.15 -13.58 7.27
N CYS A 76 2.01 -12.87 6.14
CA CYS A 76 1.61 -13.49 4.89
C CYS A 76 2.77 -14.23 4.25
N LYS A 77 2.46 -15.37 3.65
CA LYS A 77 3.39 -16.18 2.86
C LYS A 77 4.05 -15.29 1.80
N GLY A 78 5.38 -15.32 1.67
CA GLY A 78 6.09 -14.51 0.66
C GLY A 78 5.71 -14.84 -0.78
N SER A 79 5.14 -16.00 -1.05
CA SER A 79 4.63 -16.36 -2.38
C SER A 79 3.21 -15.84 -2.65
N ALA A 80 2.54 -15.23 -1.67
CA ALA A 80 1.20 -14.68 -1.86
C ALA A 80 1.28 -13.39 -2.69
N ALA A 81 0.42 -13.29 -3.70
CA ALA A 81 0.25 -12.08 -4.49
C ALA A 81 -0.33 -10.96 -3.61
N ASP A 82 0.08 -9.72 -3.87
CA ASP A 82 -0.33 -8.54 -3.08
C ASP A 82 -1.85 -8.39 -2.99
N ALA A 83 -2.57 -8.63 -4.09
CA ALA A 83 -4.03 -8.62 -4.09
C ALA A 83 -4.65 -9.62 -3.11
N ARG A 84 -4.05 -10.81 -2.94
CA ARG A 84 -4.52 -11.81 -1.96
C ARG A 84 -4.24 -11.38 -0.53
N VAL A 85 -3.09 -10.75 -0.30
CA VAL A 85 -2.74 -10.21 1.02
C VAL A 85 -3.72 -9.09 1.40
N LEU A 86 -4.10 -8.24 0.45
CA LEU A 86 -5.12 -7.20 0.64
C LEU A 86 -6.51 -7.79 0.92
N ASP A 87 -6.95 -8.78 0.15
CA ASP A 87 -8.23 -9.47 0.39
C ASP A 87 -8.30 -10.06 1.81
N ASP A 88 -7.21 -10.70 2.25
CA ASP A 88 -7.09 -11.29 3.58
C ASP A 88 -7.08 -10.19 4.67
N ALA A 89 -6.34 -9.11 4.48
CA ALA A 89 -6.31 -7.97 5.42
C ALA A 89 -7.72 -7.36 5.59
N ILE A 90 -8.42 -7.09 4.50
CA ILE A 90 -9.78 -6.55 4.50
C ILE A 90 -10.76 -7.49 5.21
N SER A 91 -10.65 -8.79 4.95
CA SER A 91 -11.63 -9.77 5.43
C SER A 91 -11.40 -10.18 6.89
N GLN A 92 -10.14 -10.25 7.32
CA GLN A 92 -9.77 -10.87 8.59
C GLN A 92 -9.37 -9.86 9.66
N ASP A 93 -8.87 -8.67 9.28
CA ASP A 93 -8.35 -7.70 10.23
C ASP A 93 -9.31 -6.52 10.44
N ARG A 94 -9.89 -6.45 11.65
CA ARG A 94 -10.79 -5.36 12.05
C ARG A 94 -10.10 -4.00 12.15
N ALA A 95 -8.77 -3.97 12.19
CA ALA A 95 -8.00 -2.72 12.16
C ALA A 95 -7.90 -2.12 10.75
N PHE A 96 -8.20 -2.89 9.70
CA PHE A 96 -8.23 -2.36 8.34
C PHE A 96 -9.35 -1.31 8.22
N SER A 97 -9.00 -0.10 7.80
CA SER A 97 -9.95 1.00 7.63
C SER A 97 -10.02 1.43 6.17
N PHE A 98 -11.23 1.46 5.62
CA PHE A 98 -11.50 2.05 4.31
C PHE A 98 -11.48 3.59 4.37
N PRO A 99 -11.09 4.27 3.27
CA PRO A 99 -11.27 5.71 3.11
C PRO A 99 -12.75 6.13 3.30
N PRO A 100 -13.01 7.32 3.87
CA PRO A 100 -14.35 7.89 3.90
C PRO A 100 -14.83 8.25 2.48
N PRO A 101 -16.14 8.49 2.28
CA PRO A 101 -16.69 8.87 0.98
C PRO A 101 -15.96 10.06 0.36
N GLY A 102 -15.63 9.94 -0.93
CA GLY A 102 -14.91 10.98 -1.68
C GLY A 102 -13.39 10.98 -1.47
N LYS A 103 -12.83 10.07 -0.66
CA LYS A 103 -11.38 9.89 -0.49
C LYS A 103 -10.93 8.53 -1.02
N TYR A 104 -9.63 8.39 -1.29
CA TYR A 104 -9.05 7.13 -1.79
C TYR A 104 -7.63 6.89 -1.30
N TYR A 105 -7.18 5.64 -1.41
CA TYR A 105 -5.78 5.26 -1.32
C TYR A 105 -5.18 5.12 -2.72
N LEU A 106 -3.96 5.60 -2.90
CA LEU A 106 -3.12 5.19 -4.02
C LEU A 106 -2.58 3.79 -3.75
N VAL A 107 -2.61 2.93 -4.76
CA VAL A 107 -2.15 1.55 -4.66
C VAL A 107 -1.19 1.23 -5.80
N ASP A 108 -0.29 0.27 -5.63
CA ASP A 108 0.54 -0.17 -6.75
C ASP A 108 -0.29 -0.77 -7.91
N SER A 109 0.31 -0.81 -9.09
CA SER A 109 -0.27 -1.37 -10.30
C SER A 109 -0.59 -2.86 -10.19
N GLU A 110 -0.04 -3.59 -9.21
CA GLU A 110 -0.35 -5.00 -8.96
C GLU A 110 -1.74 -5.22 -8.32
N PHE A 111 -2.38 -4.15 -7.84
CA PHE A 111 -3.74 -4.19 -7.29
C PHE A 111 -4.81 -3.94 -8.37
N ALA A 112 -6.07 -4.23 -8.02
CA ALA A 112 -7.22 -3.92 -8.86
C ALA A 112 -7.82 -2.56 -8.47
N ASN A 113 -8.33 -1.81 -9.45
CA ASN A 113 -9.18 -0.66 -9.16
C ASN A 113 -10.44 -1.15 -8.44
N TYR A 114 -10.65 -0.63 -7.24
CA TYR A 114 -11.83 -0.88 -6.43
C TYR A 114 -12.29 0.46 -5.85
N GLN A 115 -13.52 0.55 -5.33
CA GLN A 115 -14.27 1.79 -5.08
C GLN A 115 -13.50 2.95 -4.41
N CYS A 116 -12.46 2.66 -3.63
CA CYS A 116 -11.61 3.64 -2.94
C CYS A 116 -10.09 3.39 -3.12
N PHE A 117 -9.70 2.55 -4.09
CA PHE A 117 -8.31 2.27 -4.45
C PHE A 117 -8.05 2.73 -5.87
N LEU A 118 -7.11 3.66 -6.03
CA LEU A 118 -6.71 4.19 -7.33
C LEU A 118 -5.38 3.58 -7.75
N VAL A 119 -5.42 2.73 -8.78
CA VAL A 119 -4.21 2.14 -9.38
C VAL A 119 -3.67 3.08 -10.48
N PRO A 120 -2.35 3.16 -10.67
CA PRO A 120 -1.75 3.84 -11.81
C PRO A 120 -2.24 3.29 -13.14
N TYR A 121 -2.40 4.19 -14.13
CA TYR A 121 -2.75 3.79 -15.49
C TYR A 121 -1.66 2.89 -16.09
N ARG A 122 -2.02 1.69 -16.51
CA ARG A 122 -1.12 0.74 -17.18
C ARG A 122 -0.98 1.14 -18.64
N GLY A 123 0.15 1.73 -19.04
CA GLY A 123 0.42 2.07 -20.44
C GLY A 123 1.42 3.21 -20.64
N THR A 124 1.59 4.07 -19.63
CA THR A 124 2.62 5.11 -19.61
C THR A 124 3.66 4.72 -18.59
N ARG A 125 4.91 4.54 -19.00
CA ARG A 125 6.02 4.37 -18.06
C ARG A 125 6.31 5.74 -17.46
N TYR A 126 6.15 5.88 -16.15
CA TYR A 126 6.76 7.00 -15.45
C TYR A 126 8.27 6.83 -15.56
N HIS A 127 9.00 7.88 -15.95
CA HIS A 127 10.44 7.87 -15.94
C HIS A 127 10.91 8.59 -14.68
N LEU A 128 11.62 7.89 -13.79
CA LEU A 128 12.23 8.47 -12.58
C LEU A 128 13.06 9.74 -12.87
N ALA A 129 13.56 9.89 -14.10
CA ALA A 129 14.30 11.08 -14.55
C ALA A 129 13.45 12.36 -14.62
N GLU A 130 12.12 12.26 -14.69
CA GLU A 130 11.19 13.40 -14.71
C GLU A 130 10.89 13.94 -13.30
N TYR A 131 11.30 13.21 -12.26
CA TYR A 131 11.12 13.59 -10.86
C TYR A 131 12.50 13.83 -10.20
N MET A 132 13.01 15.05 -10.37
CA MET A 132 14.14 15.53 -9.56
C MET A 132 13.55 16.12 -8.28
N GLY A 133 13.85 15.50 -7.14
CA GLY A 133 13.43 15.97 -5.83
C GLY A 133 14.08 17.29 -5.42
#